data_AF-A0A968LNK8-F1
#
_entry.id   AF-A0A968LNK8-F1
#
_cell.length_a   1.000
_cell.length_b   1.000
_cell.length_c   1.000
_cell.angle_alpha   90.00
_cell.angle_beta   90.00
_cell.angle_gamma   90.00
#
_symmetry.space_group_name_H-M   'P 1'
#
loop_
_entity.id
_entity.type
_entity.pdbx_description
1 polymer ?
#
loop_
_entity_poly.entity_id
_entity_poly.type
_entity_poly.pdbx_seq_one_letter_code
_entity_poly.pdbx_strand_id
1 'polypeptide(L)'
;MKRVLVLMGLMGTALAWNPLPDVPVTNGLETAERAILNSTNLERTRAGLNPLILDARLTAAARLHALDMSTRGELSHTSPKLGFTTPSDRVARAGSLDWARGRTSPSTRNRKTVSGRT
;
A
#
# COMPACT_ATOMS: atom_id res chain seq x y z
N MET A 1 35.23 -46.24 -4.30
CA MET A 1 33.99 -45.52 -4.68
C MET A 1 33.46 -44.84 -3.42
N LYS A 2 33.61 -43.51 -3.29
CA LYS A 2 33.29 -42.76 -2.06
C LYS A 2 31.78 -42.65 -1.90
N ARG A 3 31.24 -43.16 -0.79
CA ARG A 3 29.83 -42.99 -0.37
C ARG A 3 29.70 -41.62 0.31
N VAL A 4 28.93 -40.70 -0.29
CA VAL A 4 28.56 -39.42 0.32
C VAL A 4 27.16 -39.57 0.91
N LEU A 5 27.12 -39.55 2.24
CA LEU A 5 25.92 -39.46 3.06
C LEU A 5 25.54 -37.97 3.15
N VAL A 6 24.39 -37.56 2.59
CA VAL A 6 23.87 -36.20 2.78
C VAL A 6 22.77 -36.24 3.84
N LEU A 7 23.05 -35.55 4.94
CA LEU A 7 22.17 -35.27 6.06
C LEU A 7 20.88 -34.56 5.57
N MET A 8 19.72 -35.10 5.96
CA MET A 8 18.43 -34.42 5.90
C MET A 8 18.43 -33.26 6.91
N GLY A 9 18.66 -32.05 6.41
CA GLY A 9 18.49 -30.80 7.17
C GLY A 9 17.08 -30.25 7.01
N LEU A 10 16.36 -30.15 8.12
CA LEU A 10 15.12 -29.38 8.31
C LEU A 10 15.23 -27.99 7.68
N MET A 11 14.53 -27.74 6.57
CA MET A 11 14.30 -26.38 6.07
C MET A 11 12.86 -25.99 6.39
N GLY A 12 12.68 -25.35 7.55
CA GLY A 12 11.47 -24.60 7.84
C GLY A 12 11.38 -23.43 6.86
N THR A 13 10.39 -23.46 5.98
CA THR A 13 10.10 -22.33 5.09
C THR A 13 9.51 -21.20 5.91
N ALA A 14 10.37 -20.32 6.41
CA ALA A 14 9.93 -18.98 6.73
C ALA A 14 9.34 -18.39 5.44
N LEU A 15 8.03 -18.08 5.44
CA LEU A 15 7.41 -17.20 4.46
C LEU A 15 8.08 -15.83 4.63
N ALA A 16 9.25 -15.68 4.00
CA ALA A 16 10.01 -14.46 4.07
C ALA A 16 9.13 -13.34 3.52
N TRP A 17 8.83 -12.39 4.39
CA TRP A 17 8.41 -11.06 4.02
C TRP A 17 9.39 -10.54 2.97
N ASN A 18 9.03 -10.63 1.69
CA ASN A 18 9.85 -10.07 0.64
C ASN A 18 9.35 -8.63 0.42
N PRO A 19 10.11 -7.60 0.81
CA PRO A 19 9.71 -6.22 0.58
C PRO A 19 9.42 -5.98 -0.90
N LEU A 20 8.61 -4.97 -1.19
CA LEU A 20 8.40 -4.52 -2.57
C LEU A 20 9.76 -4.24 -3.21
N PRO A 21 9.94 -4.53 -4.51
CA PRO A 21 11.14 -4.11 -5.21
C PRO A 21 11.32 -2.59 -5.04
N ASP A 22 12.55 -2.15 -4.79
CA ASP A 22 12.88 -0.74 -4.69
C ASP A 22 12.55 -0.06 -6.03
N VAL A 23 11.44 0.67 -6.06
CA VAL A 23 11.12 1.56 -7.16
C VAL A 23 11.96 2.83 -7.01
N PRO A 24 12.72 3.25 -8.03
CA PRO A 24 13.49 4.49 -7.94
C PRO A 24 12.52 5.63 -7.66
N VAL A 25 12.71 6.28 -6.51
CA VAL A 25 11.96 7.47 -6.13
C VAL A 25 12.51 8.62 -6.95
N THR A 26 11.91 8.90 -8.10
CA THR A 26 12.26 10.08 -8.88
C THR A 26 11.59 11.30 -8.24
N ASN A 27 12.39 12.31 -7.88
CA ASN A 27 11.94 13.51 -7.17
C ASN A 27 10.77 14.25 -7.87
N GLY A 28 10.62 14.09 -9.20
CA GLY A 28 9.50 14.66 -9.96
C GLY A 28 8.15 13.97 -9.75
N LEU A 29 8.13 12.67 -9.44
CA LEU A 29 6.89 11.91 -9.18
C LEU A 29 6.36 12.16 -7.76
N GLU A 30 7.23 12.51 -6.81
CA GLU A 30 6.78 12.96 -5.48
C GLU A 30 5.90 14.21 -5.55
N THR A 31 6.09 15.06 -6.56
CA THR A 31 5.32 16.28 -6.75
C THR A 31 3.86 15.99 -7.10
N ALA A 32 3.60 14.98 -7.94
CA ALA A 32 2.24 14.64 -8.36
C ALA A 32 1.42 14.08 -7.19
N GLU A 33 1.99 13.16 -6.41
CA GLU A 33 1.32 12.60 -5.22
C GLU A 33 1.07 13.67 -4.17
N ARG A 34 2.01 14.60 -3.99
CA ARG A 34 1.86 15.73 -3.07
C ARG A 34 0.77 16.69 -3.52
N ALA A 35 0.66 16.97 -4.82
CA ALA A 35 -0.41 17.77 -5.38
C ALA A 35 -1.78 17.11 -5.17
N ILE A 36 -1.90 15.81 -5.45
CA ILE A 36 -3.13 15.04 -5.22
C ILE A 36 -3.51 15.06 -3.73
N LEU A 37 -2.55 14.83 -2.84
CA LEU A 37 -2.77 14.88 -1.39
C LEU A 37 -3.24 16.26 -0.93
N ASN A 38 -2.62 17.34 -1.42
CA ASN A 38 -2.99 18.70 -1.06
C ASN A 38 -4.42 19.04 -1.49
N SER A 39 -4.79 18.72 -2.73
CA SER A 39 -6.15 18.91 -3.23
C SER A 39 -7.16 18.07 -2.44
N THR A 40 -6.81 16.83 -2.12
CA THR A 40 -7.67 15.95 -1.30
C THR A 40 -7.86 16.51 0.10
N ASN A 41 -6.79 16.99 0.74
CA ASN A 41 -6.83 17.54 2.09
C ASN A 41 -7.56 18.88 2.16
N LEU A 42 -7.53 19.69 1.09
CA LEU A 42 -8.34 20.89 0.97
C LEU A 42 -9.83 20.54 1.07
N GLU A 43 -10.30 19.57 0.28
CA GLU A 43 -11.70 19.14 0.31
C GLU A 43 -12.09 18.47 1.63
N ARG A 44 -11.20 17.66 2.22
CA ARG A 44 -11.42 17.09 3.55
C ARG A 44 -11.59 18.17 4.62
N THR A 45 -10.75 19.20 4.59
CA THR A 45 -10.80 20.31 5.54
C THR A 45 -12.09 21.12 5.35
N ARG A 46 -12.51 21.36 4.11
CA ARG A 46 -13.82 21.99 3.78
C ARG A 46 -14.99 21.19 4.36
N ALA A 47 -14.90 19.87 4.40
CA ALA A 47 -15.90 18.99 5.01
C ALA A 47 -15.80 18.87 6.55
N GLY A 48 -14.82 19.50 7.18
CA GLY A 48 -14.53 19.40 8.62
C GLY A 48 -13.89 18.06 9.04
N LEU A 49 -13.16 17.42 8.12
CA LEU A 49 -12.41 16.19 8.36
C LEU A 49 -10.92 16.52 8.53
N ASN A 50 -10.24 15.70 9.34
CA ASN A 50 -8.79 15.82 9.53
C ASN A 50 -8.04 15.52 8.21
N PRO A 51 -6.94 16.22 7.92
CA PRO A 51 -6.10 15.95 6.76
C PRO A 51 -5.47 14.55 6.85
N LEU A 52 -5.22 13.95 5.69
CA LEU A 52 -4.47 12.71 5.54
C LEU A 52 -2.96 13.00 5.54
N ILE A 53 -2.19 12.04 6.06
CA ILE A 53 -0.73 12.04 6.01
C ILE A 53 -0.27 11.04 4.95
N LEU A 54 0.74 11.44 4.16
CA LEU A 54 1.34 10.56 3.16
C LEU A 54 2.12 9.43 3.84
N ASP A 55 1.89 8.19 3.42
CA ASP A 55 2.67 7.01 3.82
C ASP A 55 3.51 6.55 2.61
N ALA A 56 4.83 6.66 2.73
CA ALA A 56 5.77 6.32 1.65
C ALA A 56 5.63 4.86 1.16
N ARG A 57 5.25 3.93 2.03
CA ARG A 57 5.04 2.51 1.66
C ARG A 57 3.79 2.35 0.82
N LEU A 58 2.70 3.04 1.18
CA LEU A 58 1.48 3.06 0.38
C LEU A 58 1.70 3.76 -0.96
N THR A 59 2.47 4.84 -0.98
CA THR A 59 2.86 5.53 -2.21
C THR A 59 3.63 4.60 -3.15
N ALA A 60 4.61 3.85 -2.65
CA ALA A 60 5.35 2.88 -3.45
C ALA A 60 4.44 1.79 -4.06
N ALA A 61 3.52 1.23 -3.26
CA ALA A 61 2.55 0.25 -3.74
C ALA A 61 1.61 0.82 -4.81
N ALA A 62 1.13 2.06 -4.63
CA ALA A 62 0.29 2.74 -5.60
C ALA A 62 1.02 2.99 -6.92
N ARG A 63 2.30 3.41 -6.87
CA ARG A 63 3.15 3.58 -8.06
C ARG A 63 3.32 2.29 -8.83
N LEU A 64 3.66 1.20 -8.12
CA LEU A 64 3.83 -0.12 -8.74
C LEU A 64 2.54 -0.59 -9.44
N HIS A 65 1.38 -0.34 -8.83
CA HIS A 65 0.09 -0.65 -9.44
C HIS A 65 -0.21 0.22 -10.67
N ALA A 66 0.09 1.52 -10.60
CA ALA A 66 -0.07 2.42 -11.74
C ALA A 66 0.85 2.04 -12.92
N LEU A 67 2.08 1.62 -12.64
CA LEU A 67 3.00 1.10 -13.65
C LEU A 67 2.46 -0.20 -14.27
N ASP A 68 1.97 -1.14 -13.47
CA ASP A 68 1.35 -2.38 -13.97
C ASP A 68 0.16 -2.09 -14.88
N MET A 69 -0.75 -1.20 -14.48
CA MET A 69 -1.88 -0.77 -15.31
C MET A 69 -1.42 -0.13 -16.62
N SER A 70 -0.41 0.74 -16.56
CA SER A 70 0.16 1.41 -17.74
C SER A 70 0.78 0.40 -18.71
N THR A 71 1.58 -0.54 -18.20
CA THR A 71 2.21 -1.61 -19.02
C THR A 71 1.17 -2.50 -19.68
N ARG A 72 0.03 -2.76 -19.02
CA ARG A 72 -1.06 -3.57 -19.58
C ARG A 72 -2.04 -2.77 -20.45
N GLY A 73 -1.95 -1.43 -20.46
CA GLY A 73 -2.89 -0.56 -21.17
C GLY A 73 -4.31 -0.61 -20.61
N GLU A 74 -4.48 -0.95 -19.33
CA GLU A 74 -5.80 -1.18 -18.71
C GLU A 74 -5.87 -0.58 -17.31
N LEU A 75 -6.93 0.19 -17.03
CA LEU A 75 -7.25 0.63 -15.68
C LEU A 75 -8.06 -0.45 -14.96
N SER A 76 -7.49 -1.04 -13.92
CA SER A 76 -8.14 -2.08 -13.13
C SER A 76 -7.79 -1.96 -11.65
N HIS A 77 -8.71 -2.33 -10.77
CA HIS A 77 -8.44 -2.44 -9.35
C HIS A 77 -7.59 -3.68 -9.02
N THR A 78 -7.61 -4.67 -9.90
CA THR A 78 -6.92 -5.96 -9.72
C THR A 78 -5.78 -6.13 -10.71
N SER A 79 -4.75 -6.87 -10.30
CA SER A 79 -3.65 -7.27 -11.18
C SER A 79 -3.66 -8.80 -11.36
N PRO A 80 -3.34 -9.31 -12.56
CA PRO A 80 -3.12 -10.75 -12.74
C PRO A 80 -1.85 -11.25 -12.01
N LYS A 81 -1.01 -10.35 -11.50
CA LYS A 81 0.23 -10.70 -10.81
C LYS A 81 -0.04 -11.37 -9.46
N LEU A 82 0.40 -12.62 -9.33
CA LEU A 82 0.24 -13.42 -8.11
C LEU A 82 0.85 -12.69 -6.90
N GLY A 83 0.05 -12.58 -5.83
CA GLY A 83 0.44 -11.87 -4.60
C GLY A 83 0.33 -10.34 -4.67
N PHE A 84 -0.18 -9.78 -5.78
CA PHE A 84 -0.48 -8.35 -5.97
C PHE A 84 -1.90 -8.14 -6.50
N THR A 85 -2.72 -9.19 -6.46
CA THR A 85 -3.99 -9.27 -7.16
C THR A 85 -4.97 -8.24 -6.65
N THR A 86 -5.12 -8.10 -5.33
CA THR A 86 -6.04 -7.15 -4.72
C THR A 86 -5.31 -5.93 -4.16
N PRO A 87 -6.02 -4.79 -3.94
CA PRO A 87 -5.45 -3.67 -3.21
C PRO A 87 -4.91 -4.09 -1.84
N SER A 88 -5.63 -4.98 -1.13
CA SER A 88 -5.22 -5.50 0.17
C SER A 88 -3.90 -6.26 0.08
N ASP A 89 -3.68 -7.09 -0.94
CA ASP A 89 -2.41 -7.81 -1.14
C ASP A 89 -1.25 -6.83 -1.32
N ARG A 90 -1.46 -5.79 -2.13
CA ARG A 90 -0.44 -4.76 -2.39
C ARG A 90 -0.09 -4.00 -1.12
N VAL A 91 -1.07 -3.62 -0.31
CA VAL A 91 -0.82 -2.94 0.96
C VAL A 91 -0.16 -3.88 1.99
N ALA A 92 -0.64 -5.13 2.06
CA ALA A 92 -0.05 -6.15 2.91
C ALA A 92 1.40 -6.39 2.54
N ARG A 93 1.78 -6.32 1.27
CA ARG A 93 3.17 -6.44 0.81
C ARG A 93 4.01 -5.20 1.05
N ALA A 94 3.39 -4.02 1.03
CA ALA A 94 4.05 -2.74 1.30
C ALA A 94 4.45 -2.58 2.77
N GLY A 95 3.73 -3.23 3.69
CA GLY A 95 4.00 -3.15 5.13
C GLY A 95 3.62 -1.82 5.74
N SER A 96 2.58 -1.17 5.22
CA SER A 96 1.99 -0.03 5.92
C SER A 96 1.37 -0.51 7.23
N LEU A 97 1.99 -0.12 8.34
CA LEU A 97 1.60 -0.54 9.68
C LEU A 97 0.25 0.04 10.10
N ASP A 98 -0.12 1.21 9.58
CA ASP A 98 -1.41 1.83 9.89
C ASP A 98 -2.56 1.08 9.23
N TRP A 99 -2.45 0.75 7.94
CA TRP A 99 -3.43 -0.10 7.26
C TRP A 99 -3.57 -1.49 7.91
N ALA A 100 -2.44 -2.15 8.20
CA ALA A 100 -2.44 -3.49 8.81
C ALA A 100 -3.12 -3.51 10.19
N ARG A 101 -3.13 -2.37 10.90
CA ARG A 101 -3.80 -2.20 12.20
C ARG A 101 -5.25 -1.71 12.07
N GLY A 102 -5.82 -1.69 10.86
CA GLY A 102 -7.15 -1.12 10.59
C GLY A 102 -7.23 0.38 10.88
N ARG A 103 -6.09 1.06 10.99
CA ARG A 103 -6.02 2.50 11.16
C ARG A 103 -5.93 3.10 9.77
N THR A 104 -7.03 3.66 9.30
CA THR A 104 -6.90 4.80 8.38
C THR A 104 -6.08 5.86 9.12
N SER A 105 -5.08 6.48 8.45
CA SER A 105 -4.17 7.56 8.90
C SER A 105 -4.62 8.29 10.18
N PRO A 106 -3.74 8.70 11.13
CA PRO A 106 -4.09 9.27 12.43
C PRO A 106 -5.00 10.52 12.33
N SER A 107 -6.27 10.24 12.11
CA SER A 107 -7.40 11.13 11.98
C SER A 107 -8.41 10.37 12.83
N THR A 108 -8.28 10.58 14.14
CA THR A 108 -9.23 10.18 15.17
C THR A 108 -10.63 10.17 14.59
N ARG A 109 -11.25 8.99 14.65
CA ARG A 109 -12.62 8.63 14.26
C ARG A 109 -13.57 9.82 14.47
N ASN A 110 -13.74 10.71 13.47
CA ASN A 110 -14.75 11.76 13.52
C ASN A 110 -16.10 11.11 13.18
N ARG A 111 -16.63 10.38 14.16
CA ARG A 111 -18.03 9.96 14.17
C ARG A 111 -18.83 11.26 14.32
N LYS A 112 -19.19 11.90 13.22
CA LYS A 112 -20.31 12.86 13.24
C LYS A 112 -21.51 12.06 13.71
N THR A 113 -21.84 12.18 14.98
CA THR A 113 -23.15 11.76 15.50
C THR A 113 -24.16 12.63 14.76
N VAL A 114 -24.79 12.08 13.74
CA VAL A 114 -26.08 12.61 13.24
C VAL A 114 -27.09 12.27 14.33
N SER A 115 -27.08 13.09 15.38
CA SER A 115 -28.13 13.17 16.38
C SER A 115 -28.95 14.40 16.00
N GLY A 116 -30.05 14.21 15.29
CA GLY A 116 -31.00 15.29 15.06
C GLY A 116 -31.93 15.12 13.86
N ARG A 117 -33.13 14.63 14.16
CA ARG A 117 -34.42 15.17 13.70
C ARG A 117 -34.93 14.76 12.31
N THR A 118 -35.81 13.75 12.33
CA THR A 118 -37.23 13.91 11.96
C THR A 118 -38.06 13.27 13.05
#